data_AF-A0ABD5M1E7-F1
#
_entry.id   AF-A0ABD5M1E7-F1
#
_cell.length_a   1.000
_cell.length_b   1.000
_cell.length_c   1.000
_cell.angle_alpha   90.00
_cell.angle_beta   90.00
_cell.angle_gamma   90.00
#
_symmetry.space_group_name_H-M   'P 1'
#
loop_
_entity.id
_entity.type
_entity.pdbx_description
1 polymer ?
#
loop_
_entity_poly.entity_id
_entity_poly.type
_entity_poly.pdbx_seq_one_letter_code
_entity_poly.pdbx_strand_id
1 'polypeptide(L)'
;MPATGQHNEQSTHTPDPSLELSAEHGENPARFLDVEIHVDSGSGTSGELMFARIRGIQTIALVRYWVAMERRLASIRDRDPRERVLQALAQRERYLDEHGEGLPQTGMTPSERREVAAERDAESVAVLLDKDGEAVSWSRQEGATVEASR
;
A
#
# COMPACT_ATOMS: atom_id res chain seq x y z
N MET A 1 5.42 -29.69 8.05
CA MET A 1 4.30 -28.97 8.68
C MET A 1 3.78 -27.96 7.67
N PRO A 2 2.56 -28.11 7.11
CA PRO A 2 1.99 -27.06 6.29
C PRO A 2 1.59 -25.90 7.21
N ALA A 3 1.99 -24.67 6.87
CA ALA A 3 1.60 -23.48 7.59
C ALA A 3 0.10 -23.23 7.36
N THR A 4 -0.71 -23.71 8.29
CA THR A 4 -2.14 -23.39 8.38
C THR A 4 -2.29 -21.87 8.45
N GLY A 5 -3.17 -21.34 7.61
CA GLY A 5 -3.28 -19.92 7.30
C GLY A 5 -3.25 -19.02 8.53
N GLN A 6 -2.45 -17.95 8.44
CA GLN A 6 -2.59 -16.78 9.29
C GLN A 6 -3.91 -16.09 8.94
N HIS A 7 -5.03 -16.67 9.38
CA HIS A 7 -6.31 -16.01 9.39
C HIS A 7 -6.19 -14.81 10.33
N ASN A 8 -6.41 -13.65 9.75
CA ASN A 8 -6.42 -12.34 10.38
C ASN A 8 -7.57 -12.27 11.40
N GLU A 9 -7.34 -12.75 12.63
CA GLU A 9 -8.29 -12.75 13.75
C GLU A 9 -8.68 -11.34 14.23
N GLN A 10 -8.16 -10.25 13.65
CA GLN A 10 -8.54 -8.87 13.99
C GLN A 10 -9.85 -8.40 13.29
N SER A 11 -10.64 -9.30 12.70
CA SER A 11 -11.69 -8.98 11.72
C SER A 11 -13.10 -8.63 12.25
N THR A 12 -13.34 -8.38 13.54
CA THR A 12 -14.72 -8.38 14.08
C THR A 12 -15.43 -7.03 14.26
N HIS A 13 -14.85 -5.88 13.89
CA HIS A 13 -15.49 -4.58 14.21
C HIS A 13 -15.85 -3.63 13.05
N THR A 14 -15.41 -3.89 11.81
CA THR A 14 -15.90 -3.11 10.67
C THR A 14 -17.03 -3.87 9.98
N PRO A 15 -18.27 -3.37 9.98
CA PRO A 15 -19.38 -3.99 9.25
C PRO A 15 -18.99 -4.18 7.78
N ASP A 16 -19.12 -5.41 7.29
CA ASP A 16 -18.88 -5.70 5.88
C ASP A 16 -20.15 -5.42 5.09
N PRO A 17 -20.17 -4.39 4.22
CA PRO A 17 -21.35 -4.11 3.43
C PRO A 17 -21.58 -5.19 2.36
N SER A 18 -20.59 -6.03 2.01
CA SER A 18 -20.67 -6.99 0.92
C SER A 18 -20.15 -8.39 1.27
N LEU A 19 -20.78 -9.03 2.26
CA LEU A 19 -20.39 -10.36 2.76
C LEU A 19 -20.16 -11.42 1.66
N GLU A 20 -21.01 -11.49 0.64
CA GLU A 20 -20.89 -12.46 -0.46
C GLU A 20 -19.61 -12.24 -1.28
N LEU A 21 -19.33 -11.00 -1.71
CA LEU A 21 -18.13 -10.67 -2.47
C LEU A 21 -16.87 -10.78 -1.62
N SER A 22 -16.94 -10.45 -0.33
CA SER A 22 -15.82 -10.66 0.58
C SER A 22 -15.50 -12.14 0.77
N ALA A 23 -16.52 -13.01 0.79
CA ALA A 23 -16.33 -14.46 0.84
C ALA A 23 -15.71 -14.98 -0.46
N GLU A 24 -16.16 -14.49 -1.61
CA GLU A 24 -15.60 -14.83 -2.94
C GLU A 24 -14.13 -14.45 -3.06
N HIS A 25 -13.79 -13.23 -2.64
CA HIS A 25 -12.43 -12.70 -2.75
C HIS A 25 -11.53 -13.00 -1.54
N GLY A 26 -12.06 -13.63 -0.49
CA GLY A 26 -11.35 -13.94 0.75
C GLY A 26 -10.91 -12.72 1.56
N GLU A 27 -11.47 -11.54 1.29
CA GLU A 27 -11.05 -10.28 1.89
C GLU A 27 -12.23 -9.32 2.03
N ASN A 28 -12.31 -8.60 3.15
CA ASN A 28 -13.20 -7.46 3.33
C ASN A 28 -12.36 -6.16 3.21
N PRO A 29 -12.41 -5.43 2.09
CA PRO A 29 -11.68 -4.18 1.91
C PRO A 29 -12.15 -3.06 2.84
N ALA A 30 -13.40 -3.12 3.33
CA ALA A 30 -13.95 -2.08 4.20
C ALA A 30 -13.15 -1.92 5.49
N ARG A 31 -12.48 -2.98 5.98
CA ARG A 31 -11.61 -2.90 7.16
C ARG A 31 -10.47 -1.87 7.01
N PHE A 32 -10.04 -1.62 5.78
CA PHE A 32 -9.00 -0.64 5.46
C PHE A 32 -9.61 0.68 4.99
N LEU A 33 -10.68 0.60 4.21
CA LEU A 33 -11.29 1.76 3.56
C LEU A 33 -12.15 2.60 4.52
N ASP A 34 -12.69 2.02 5.60
CA ASP A 34 -13.53 2.76 6.54
C ASP A 34 -12.72 3.61 7.56
N VAL A 35 -11.38 3.63 7.43
CA VAL A 35 -10.49 4.47 8.23
C VAL A 35 -10.26 5.82 7.55
N GLU A 36 -10.27 6.91 8.33
CA GLU A 36 -9.95 8.24 7.84
C GLU A 36 -8.46 8.37 7.46
N ILE A 37 -8.21 8.91 6.27
CA ILE A 37 -6.86 9.23 5.80
C ILE A 37 -6.49 10.58 6.41
N HIS A 38 -5.60 10.58 7.40
CA HIS A 38 -5.13 11.83 7.98
C HIS A 38 -3.97 12.37 7.13
N VAL A 39 -3.87 13.70 7.02
CA VAL A 39 -2.64 14.32 6.54
C VAL A 39 -1.58 14.03 7.59
N ASP A 40 -0.48 13.42 7.16
CA ASP A 40 0.55 12.90 8.04
C ASP A 40 1.09 14.02 8.96
N SER A 41 0.72 13.95 10.24
CA SER A 41 1.23 14.81 11.30
C SER A 41 2.42 14.17 12.03
N GLY A 42 3.04 13.15 11.42
CA GLY A 42 4.22 12.47 11.96
C GLY A 42 3.92 11.23 12.81
N SER A 43 2.67 10.74 12.82
CA SER A 43 2.33 9.45 13.45
C SER A 43 2.38 8.26 12.49
N GLY A 44 2.49 8.51 11.17
CA GLY A 44 2.81 7.51 10.14
C GLY A 44 1.83 6.34 10.00
N THR A 45 0.65 6.36 10.61
CA THR A 45 -0.18 5.13 10.73
C THR A 45 -1.52 5.20 10.02
N SER A 46 -2.14 6.38 9.96
CA SER A 46 -3.50 6.53 9.44
C SER A 46 -3.54 6.60 7.91
N GLY A 47 -3.64 5.44 7.26
CA GLY A 47 -3.82 5.29 5.81
C GLY A 47 -2.66 4.57 5.11
N GLU A 48 -1.48 4.50 5.73
CA GLU A 48 -0.33 3.78 5.18
C GLU A 48 -0.61 2.28 5.00
N LEU A 49 -1.29 1.66 5.97
CA LEU A 49 -1.67 0.25 5.90
C LEU A 49 -2.59 -0.04 4.70
N MET A 50 -3.52 0.88 4.39
CA MET A 50 -4.41 0.75 3.25
C MET A 50 -3.61 0.80 1.94
N PHE A 51 -2.72 1.78 1.77
CA PHE A 51 -1.90 1.88 0.56
C PHE A 51 -0.88 0.74 0.43
N ALA A 52 -0.30 0.29 1.54
CA ALA A 52 0.54 -0.91 1.58
C ALA A 52 -0.25 -2.15 1.14
N ARG A 53 -1.48 -2.30 1.62
CA ARG A 53 -2.35 -3.41 1.21
C ARG A 53 -2.69 -3.36 -0.27
N ILE A 54 -3.03 -2.17 -0.82
CA ILE A 54 -3.29 -1.96 -2.25
C ILE A 54 -2.07 -2.38 -3.09
N ARG A 55 -0.86 -1.97 -2.72
CA ARG A 55 0.39 -2.39 -3.40
C ARG A 55 0.58 -3.91 -3.40
N GLY A 56 0.12 -4.60 -2.35
CA GLY A 56 0.18 -6.05 -2.22
C GLY A 56 -0.99 -6.82 -2.86
N ILE A 57 -1.93 -6.18 -3.56
CA ILE A 57 -3.01 -6.89 -4.27
C ILE A 57 -2.42 -7.66 -5.45
N GLN A 58 -2.77 -8.93 -5.60
CA GLN A 58 -2.14 -9.83 -6.58
C GLN A 58 -2.95 -10.05 -7.84
N THR A 59 -4.25 -9.77 -7.83
CA THR A 59 -5.14 -10.04 -8.97
C THR A 59 -5.94 -8.79 -9.35
N ILE A 60 -6.19 -8.62 -10.65
CA ILE A 60 -7.01 -7.55 -11.20
C ILE A 60 -8.44 -7.65 -10.64
N ALA A 61 -8.95 -8.88 -10.49
CA ALA A 61 -10.27 -9.13 -9.88
C ALA A 61 -10.38 -8.52 -8.47
N LEU A 62 -9.36 -8.72 -7.63
CA LEU A 62 -9.33 -8.14 -6.29
C LEU A 62 -9.17 -6.61 -6.32
N VAL A 63 -8.40 -6.05 -7.26
CA VAL A 63 -8.33 -4.58 -7.44
C VAL A 63 -9.71 -4.01 -7.78
N ARG A 64 -10.41 -4.60 -8.74
CA ARG A 64 -11.76 -4.15 -9.15
C ARG A 64 -12.75 -4.27 -8.01
N TYR A 65 -12.65 -5.32 -7.19
CA TYR A 65 -13.47 -5.44 -6.00
C TYR A 65 -13.21 -4.31 -4.99
N TRP A 66 -11.94 -3.96 -4.74
CA TRP A 66 -11.58 -2.82 -3.90
C TRP A 66 -12.14 -1.49 -4.44
N VAL A 67 -12.12 -1.28 -5.76
CA VAL A 67 -12.74 -0.10 -6.40
C VAL A 67 -14.25 -0.05 -6.14
N ALA A 68 -14.94 -1.17 -6.33
CA ALA A 68 -16.38 -1.26 -6.06
C ALA A 68 -16.69 -0.98 -4.59
N MET A 69 -15.87 -1.51 -3.67
CA MET A 69 -16.03 -1.29 -2.23
C MET A 69 -15.82 0.17 -1.84
N GLU A 70 -14.81 0.85 -2.37
CA GLU A 70 -14.58 2.29 -2.10
C GLU A 70 -15.78 3.13 -2.56
N ARG A 71 -16.32 2.86 -3.75
CA ARG A 71 -17.50 3.57 -4.27
C ARG A 71 -18.74 3.29 -3.42
N ARG A 72 -18.91 2.06 -2.98
CA ARG A 72 -20.02 1.66 -2.11
C ARG A 72 -19.96 2.35 -0.75
N LEU A 73 -18.80 2.33 -0.10
CA LEU A 73 -18.60 3.03 1.17
C LEU A 73 -18.79 4.53 1.03
N ALA A 74 -18.34 5.13 -0.09
CA ALA A 74 -18.58 6.52 -0.39
C ALA A 74 -20.08 6.85 -0.41
N SER A 75 -20.87 6.04 -1.12
CA SER A 75 -22.33 6.17 -1.16
C SER A 75 -22.98 5.98 0.21
N ILE A 76 -22.53 5.02 1.03
CA ILE A 76 -23.06 4.80 2.39
C ILE A 76 -22.76 5.99 3.30
N ARG A 77 -21.61 6.63 3.13
CA ARG A 77 -21.10 7.74 3.95
C ARG A 77 -21.48 9.12 3.40
N ASP A 78 -22.29 9.18 2.34
CA ASP A 78 -22.68 10.41 1.64
C ASP A 78 -21.49 11.32 1.29
N ARG A 79 -20.45 10.70 0.73
CA ARG A 79 -19.24 11.38 0.23
C ARG A 79 -18.89 10.91 -1.17
N ASP A 80 -18.02 11.65 -1.84
CA ASP A 80 -17.39 11.16 -3.06
C ASP A 80 -16.35 10.07 -2.76
N PRO A 81 -16.14 9.12 -3.69
CA PRO A 81 -15.01 8.20 -3.65
C PRO A 81 -13.69 8.97 -3.55
N ARG A 82 -12.76 8.48 -2.72
CA ARG A 82 -11.48 9.17 -2.51
C ARG A 82 -10.61 8.98 -3.74
N GLU A 83 -10.36 10.07 -4.47
CA GLU A 83 -9.57 10.07 -5.70
C GLU A 83 -8.18 9.42 -5.51
N ARG A 84 -7.50 9.72 -4.40
CA ARG A 84 -6.20 9.12 -4.07
C ARG A 84 -6.26 7.59 -3.97
N VAL A 85 -7.36 7.04 -3.46
CA VAL A 85 -7.55 5.58 -3.35
C VAL A 85 -7.81 4.99 -4.74
N LEU A 86 -8.68 5.62 -5.52
CA LEU A 86 -8.98 5.18 -6.90
C LEU A 86 -7.73 5.22 -7.79
N GLN A 87 -6.91 6.27 -7.67
CA GLN A 87 -5.68 6.40 -8.42
C GLN A 87 -4.67 5.30 -8.04
N ALA A 88 -4.52 5.00 -6.75
CA ALA A 88 -3.63 3.93 -6.29
C ALA A 88 -4.08 2.55 -6.80
N LEU A 89 -5.40 2.29 -6.79
CA LEU A 89 -5.97 1.06 -7.34
C LEU A 89 -5.77 0.98 -8.86
N ALA A 90 -6.01 2.07 -9.60
CA ALA A 90 -5.78 2.11 -11.04
C ALA A 90 -4.31 1.92 -11.41
N GLN A 91 -3.38 2.49 -10.64
CA GLN A 91 -1.95 2.26 -10.83
C GLN A 91 -1.60 0.79 -10.59
N ARG A 92 -2.19 0.16 -9.56
CA ARG A 92 -1.97 -1.27 -9.30
C ARG A 92 -2.55 -2.15 -10.39
N GLU A 93 -3.75 -1.85 -10.89
CA GLU A 93 -4.36 -2.59 -12.01
C GLU A 93 -3.47 -2.54 -13.24
N ARG A 94 -2.99 -1.35 -13.65
CA ARG A 94 -2.05 -1.21 -14.76
C ARG A 94 -0.78 -2.03 -14.56
N TYR A 95 -0.20 -1.98 -13.36
CA TYR A 95 0.99 -2.78 -13.05
C TYR A 95 0.74 -4.28 -13.26
N LEU A 96 -0.39 -4.81 -12.78
CA LEU A 96 -0.76 -6.22 -12.92
C LEU A 96 -1.06 -6.58 -14.38
N ASP A 97 -1.64 -5.66 -15.16
CA ASP A 97 -1.89 -5.84 -16.59
C ASP A 97 -0.56 -5.92 -17.38
N GLU A 98 0.40 -5.05 -17.06
CA GLU A 98 1.72 -4.99 -17.71
C GLU A 98 2.65 -6.15 -17.31
N HIS A 99 2.64 -6.57 -16.04
CA HIS A 99 3.62 -7.50 -15.47
C HIS A 99 3.05 -8.89 -15.15
N GLY A 100 1.73 -9.07 -15.31
CA GLY A 100 1.01 -10.28 -14.93
C GLY A 100 0.53 -10.26 -13.47
N GLU A 101 -0.44 -11.14 -13.17
CA GLU A 101 -0.96 -11.33 -11.82
C GLU A 101 0.04 -12.08 -10.91
N GLY A 102 -0.03 -11.79 -9.61
CA GLY A 102 0.89 -12.30 -8.59
C GLY A 102 1.69 -11.19 -7.89
N LEU A 103 2.45 -11.57 -6.85
CA LEU A 103 3.51 -10.70 -6.38
C LEU A 103 4.71 -10.84 -7.31
N PRO A 104 5.44 -9.76 -7.61
CA PRO A 104 6.69 -9.84 -8.38
C PRO A 104 7.70 -10.79 -7.74
N GLN A 105 7.63 -10.97 -6.43
CA GLN A 105 8.51 -11.87 -5.68
C GLN A 105 8.00 -13.31 -5.61
N THR A 106 6.83 -13.62 -6.16
CA THR A 106 6.30 -14.99 -6.20
C THR A 106 7.25 -15.87 -7.03
N GLY A 107 7.76 -16.95 -6.42
CA GLY A 107 8.75 -17.83 -7.04
C GLY A 107 10.21 -17.44 -6.82
N MET A 108 10.47 -16.24 -6.27
CA MET A 108 11.83 -15.83 -5.91
C MET A 108 12.27 -16.42 -4.57
N THR A 109 13.52 -16.87 -4.52
CA THR A 109 14.23 -17.23 -3.29
C THR A 109 14.48 -15.99 -2.42
N PRO A 110 14.77 -16.15 -1.12
CA PRO A 110 15.13 -15.03 -0.24
C PRO A 110 16.36 -14.23 -0.69
N SER A 111 17.29 -14.84 -1.44
CA SER A 111 18.47 -14.14 -1.96
C SER A 111 18.12 -13.28 -3.16
N GLU A 112 17.36 -13.80 -4.12
CA GLU A 112 16.87 -13.03 -5.27
C GLU A 112 16.01 -11.84 -4.83
N ARG A 113 15.16 -12.04 -3.81
CA ARG A 113 14.40 -10.92 -3.22
C ARG A 113 15.28 -9.82 -2.63
N ARG A 114 16.41 -10.19 -2.01
CA ARG A 114 17.37 -9.22 -1.45
C ARG A 114 18.13 -8.50 -2.54
N GLU A 115 18.50 -9.17 -3.62
CA GLU A 115 19.19 -8.56 -4.76
C GLU A 115 18.29 -7.54 -5.47
N VAL A 116 17.03 -7.89 -5.76
CA VAL A 116 16.06 -6.96 -6.37
C VAL A 116 15.77 -5.76 -5.46
N ALA A 117 15.72 -5.96 -4.14
CA ALA A 117 15.58 -4.86 -3.18
C ALA A 117 16.81 -3.96 -3.17
N ALA A 118 18.01 -4.54 -3.19
CA ALA A 118 19.27 -3.78 -3.20
C ALA A 118 19.45 -2.97 -4.50
N GLU A 119 19.01 -3.50 -5.65
CA GLU A 119 19.02 -2.78 -6.92
C GLU A 119 18.11 -1.55 -6.87
N ARG A 120 16.89 -1.70 -6.33
CA ARG A 120 15.97 -0.57 -6.11
C ARG A 120 16.49 0.45 -5.11
N ASP A 121 17.12 0.00 -4.02
CA ASP A 121 17.72 0.89 -3.04
C ASP A 121 18.93 1.65 -3.63
N ALA A 122 19.70 1.02 -4.53
CA ALA A 122 20.79 1.69 -5.25
C ALA A 122 20.29 2.78 -6.22
N GLU A 123 19.08 2.63 -6.76
CA GLU A 123 18.41 3.65 -7.58
C GLU A 123 17.80 4.80 -6.74
N SER A 124 17.68 4.63 -5.42
CA SER A 124 17.01 5.59 -4.52
C SER A 124 17.87 5.88 -3.29
N VAL A 125 18.84 6.80 -3.40
CA VAL A 125 19.70 7.19 -2.28
C VAL A 125 19.16 8.45 -1.62
N ALA A 126 18.79 8.37 -0.33
CA ALA A 126 18.44 9.56 0.44
C ALA A 126 19.71 10.40 0.73
N VAL A 127 19.65 11.70 0.47
CA VAL A 127 20.73 12.66 0.74
C VAL A 127 20.25 13.65 1.80
N LEU A 128 21.09 13.93 2.80
CA LEU A 128 20.84 15.03 3.71
C LEU A 128 21.31 16.33 3.07
N LEU A 129 20.46 17.33 3.05
CA LEU A 129 20.78 18.68 2.60
C LEU A 129 20.81 19.63 3.79
N ASP A 130 21.76 20.54 3.85
CA ASP A 130 21.73 21.64 4.83
C ASP A 130 20.72 22.73 4.44
N LYS A 131 20.64 23.77 5.26
CA LYS A 131 19.77 24.94 5.05
C LYS A 131 20.02 25.68 3.72
N ASP A 132 21.20 25.50 3.13
CA ASP A 132 21.61 26.15 1.89
C ASP A 132 21.41 25.20 0.68
N GLY A 133 20.92 23.97 0.91
CA GLY A 133 20.63 22.96 -0.11
C GLY A 133 21.82 22.08 -0.47
N GLU A 134 22.92 22.14 0.30
CA GLU A 134 24.14 21.39 0.01
C GLU A 134 24.14 20.02 0.68
N ALA A 135 24.64 19.01 -0.02
CA ALA A 135 24.70 17.65 0.50
C ALA A 135 25.65 17.55 1.70
N VAL A 136 25.13 17.10 2.84
CA VAL A 136 25.87 16.92 4.09
C VAL A 136 25.92 15.46 4.52
N SER A 137 26.95 15.14 5.30
CA SER A 137 27.14 13.82 5.88
C SER A 137 26.00 13.46 6.84
N TRP A 138 25.62 12.17 6.84
CA TRP A 138 24.70 11.56 7.82
C TRP A 138 25.12 11.72 9.29
N SER A 139 26.37 12.07 9.55
CA SER A 139 26.87 12.40 10.89
C SER A 139 26.62 13.84 11.33
N ARG A 140 26.10 14.72 10.46
CA ARG A 140 25.72 16.12 10.76
C ARG A 140 24.25 16.37 10.41
N GLN A 141 23.36 15.81 11.23
CA GLN A 141 21.91 15.86 11.00
C GLN A 141 21.25 17.15 11.52
N GLU A 142 21.92 17.89 12.41
CA GLU A 142 21.36 19.08 13.04
C GLU A 142 21.13 20.20 12.01
N GLY A 143 19.86 20.51 11.73
CA GLY A 143 19.44 21.50 10.74
C GLY A 143 19.39 20.98 9.29
N ALA A 144 19.56 19.68 9.06
CA ALA A 144 19.50 19.09 7.72
C ALA A 144 18.10 18.56 7.36
N THR A 145 17.76 18.56 6.08
CA THR A 145 16.51 18.01 5.51
C THR A 145 16.84 16.83 4.62
N VAL A 146 16.04 15.75 4.67
CA VAL A 146 16.24 14.55 3.82
C VAL A 146 15.51 14.75 2.49
N GLU A 147 16.21 14.57 1.38
CA GLU A 147 15.62 14.49 0.04
C GLU A 147 16.04 13.19 -0.68
N ALA A 148 15.20 12.72 -1.60
CA ALA A 148 15.55 11.59 -2.47
C ALA A 148 16.47 12.07 -3.60
N SER A 149 17.61 11.40 -3.81
CA SER A 149 18.44 11.64 -4.99
C SER A 149 17.64 11.29 -6.25
N ARG A 150 17.63 12.18 -7.24
CA ARG A 150 17.06 11.91 -8.57
C ARG A 150 17.86 10.90 -9.37
#